data_AF-A0A1H3MHT8-F1
#
_entry.id   AF-A0A1H3MHT8-F1
#
_cell.length_a   1.000
_cell.length_b   1.000
_cell.length_c   1.000
_cell.angle_alpha   90.00
_cell.angle_beta   90.00
_cell.angle_gamma   90.00
#
_symmetry.space_group_name_H-M   'P 1'
#
loop_
_entity.id
_entity.type
_entity.pdbx_description
1 polymer ?
#
loop_
_entity_poly.entity_id
_entity_poly.type
_entity_poly.pdbx_seq_one_letter_code
_entity_poly.pdbx_strand_id
1 'polypeptide(L)'
;MGLFDKFKKKQNDQDYRKLNEEEYYIAKPNFYEHNNEIVGICTLTEGVLTLLQKELNYAVNEKKIENYKLAIFSMTDDKVIAHLDYDKAIKVLENNAQANSDNYILVELNLEELRKLIDECNGEL
;
A
#
# COMPACT_ATOMS: atom_id res chain seq x y z
N MET A 1 -30.19 3.88 -3.86
CA MET A 1 -29.29 4.93 -4.36
C MET A 1 -27.90 4.58 -3.87
N GLY A 2 -27.02 4.17 -4.79
CA GLY A 2 -25.82 3.40 -4.49
C GLY A 2 -24.66 4.25 -3.96
N LEU A 3 -23.77 3.63 -3.19
CA LEU A 3 -22.49 4.19 -2.73
C LEU A 3 -21.69 4.88 -3.86
N PHE A 4 -21.92 4.48 -5.11
CA PHE A 4 -21.22 4.93 -6.31
C PHE A 4 -21.50 6.36 -6.76
N ASP A 5 -22.59 7.01 -6.32
CA ASP A 5 -22.87 8.40 -6.70
C ASP A 5 -21.94 9.42 -6.01
N LYS A 6 -21.22 9.01 -4.95
CA LYS A 6 -20.27 9.88 -4.22
C LYS A 6 -18.89 9.94 -4.85
N PHE A 7 -18.48 8.93 -5.63
CA PHE A 7 -17.13 8.83 -6.20
C PHE A 7 -16.94 9.62 -7.50
N LYS A 8 -18.01 10.11 -8.14
CA LYS A 8 -17.95 10.80 -9.44
C LYS A 8 -17.90 12.32 -9.39
N LYS A 9 -17.56 12.94 -8.24
CA LYS A 9 -17.51 14.41 -8.15
C LYS A 9 -16.15 14.98 -7.71
N LYS A 10 -15.38 15.34 -8.74
CA LYS A 10 -14.44 16.47 -8.87
C LYS A 10 -13.11 16.47 -8.11
N GLN A 11 -12.05 16.49 -8.92
CA GLN A 11 -10.78 17.21 -8.75
C GLN A 11 -10.75 18.25 -7.62
N ASN A 12 -10.07 17.89 -6.54
CA ASN A 12 -9.24 18.75 -5.68
C ASN A 12 -8.55 17.82 -4.67
N ASP A 13 -7.23 17.92 -4.51
CA ASP A 13 -6.39 17.10 -3.60
C ASP A 13 -6.81 17.13 -2.11
N GLN A 14 -7.83 17.92 -1.76
CA GLN A 14 -8.39 18.02 -0.42
C GLN A 14 -9.62 17.11 -0.17
N ASP A 15 -10.22 16.50 -1.20
CA ASP A 15 -11.46 15.71 -1.04
C ASP A 15 -11.24 14.26 -0.56
N TYR A 16 -10.00 13.75 -0.59
CA TYR A 16 -9.67 12.46 0.07
C TYR A 16 -9.79 12.54 1.61
N ARG A 17 -9.72 13.75 2.19
CA ARG A 17 -9.89 13.98 3.64
C ARG A 17 -11.35 13.85 4.12
N LYS A 18 -12.29 13.48 3.25
CA LYS A 18 -13.72 13.32 3.56
C LYS A 18 -14.31 11.95 3.18
N LEU A 19 -13.48 10.94 2.91
CA LEU A 19 -13.88 9.58 3.26
C LEU A 19 -13.82 9.53 4.79
N ASN A 20 -14.91 9.15 5.46
CA ASN A 20 -14.93 9.06 6.92
C ASN A 20 -13.65 8.34 7.37
N GLU A 21 -12.91 8.92 8.32
CA GLU A 21 -11.65 8.37 8.84
C GLU A 21 -11.81 6.94 9.42
N GLU A 22 -13.04 6.41 9.44
CA GLU A 22 -13.45 5.08 9.90
C GLU A 22 -13.39 3.97 8.82
N GLU A 23 -13.16 4.27 7.54
CA GLU A 23 -13.36 3.25 6.48
C GLU A 23 -12.09 2.65 5.84
N TYR A 24 -10.88 3.17 6.09
CA TYR A 24 -9.65 2.62 5.50
C TYR A 24 -8.41 2.78 6.40
N TYR A 25 -7.47 1.84 6.28
CA TYR A 25 -6.17 1.88 6.94
C TYR A 25 -5.16 2.67 6.11
N ILE A 26 -4.44 3.60 6.73
CA ILE A 26 -3.32 4.29 6.08
C ILE A 26 -2.04 3.52 6.36
N ALA A 27 -1.47 2.91 5.33
CA ALA A 27 -0.23 2.15 5.44
C ALA A 27 0.98 3.08 5.60
N LYS A 28 1.32 3.40 6.85
CA LYS A 28 2.51 4.17 7.20
C LYS A 28 3.72 3.24 7.35
N PRO A 29 4.91 3.63 6.85
CA PRO A 29 6.11 2.83 7.06
C PRO A 29 6.52 2.85 8.53
N ASN A 30 6.83 1.66 9.06
CA ASN A 30 7.61 1.51 10.28
C ASN A 30 9.09 1.37 9.90
N PHE A 31 9.98 2.01 10.64
CA PHE A 31 11.41 2.04 10.32
C PHE A 31 12.21 1.17 11.28
N TYR A 32 13.12 0.39 10.71
CA TYR A 32 13.99 -0.52 11.43
C TYR A 32 15.43 -0.30 10.99
N GLU A 33 16.36 -0.34 11.94
CA GLU A 33 17.80 -0.23 11.67
C GLU A 33 18.49 -1.56 11.96
N HIS A 34 19.29 -2.03 11.00
CA HIS A 34 20.13 -3.21 11.15
C HIS A 34 21.45 -3.00 10.39
N ASN A 35 22.60 -3.20 11.03
CA ASN A 35 23.93 -3.02 10.43
C ASN A 35 24.11 -1.67 9.70
N ASN A 36 23.64 -0.56 10.29
CA ASN A 36 23.64 0.79 9.73
C ASN A 36 22.78 0.99 8.46
N GLU A 37 21.95 0.01 8.09
CA GLU A 37 20.94 0.12 7.04
C GLU A 37 19.57 0.35 7.67
N ILE A 38 18.82 1.30 7.11
CA ILE A 38 17.45 1.61 7.53
C ILE A 38 16.49 1.03 6.49
N VAL A 39 15.54 0.23 6.95
CA VAL A 39 14.46 -0.34 6.13
C VAL A 39 13.13 0.25 6.58
N GLY A 40 12.36 0.79 5.64
CA GLY A 40 10.97 1.19 5.84
C GLY A 40 10.04 0.05 5.45
N ILE A 41 9.14 -0.36 6.33
CA ILE A 41 8.19 -1.45 6.07
C ILE A 41 6.76 -0.91 6.19
N CYS A 42 6.04 -0.90 5.07
CA CYS A 42 4.59 -0.74 5.04
C CYS A 42 3.92 -2.12 5.11
N THR A 43 2.68 -2.19 5.60
CA THR A 43 1.93 -3.45 5.67
C THR A 43 0.67 -3.35 4.83
N LEU A 44 0.40 -4.40 4.03
CA LEU A 44 -0.87 -4.65 3.36
C LEU A 44 -1.48 -5.91 3.95
N THR A 45 -2.70 -5.78 4.50
CA THR A 45 -3.38 -6.85 5.23
C THR A 45 -4.57 -7.36 4.42
N GLU A 46 -4.72 -8.68 4.35
CA GLU A 46 -5.84 -9.35 3.72
C GLU A 46 -7.20 -8.80 4.20
N GLY A 47 -8.05 -8.40 3.26
CA GLY A 47 -9.41 -7.91 3.51
C GLY A 47 -9.48 -6.55 4.23
N VAL A 48 -8.37 -5.81 4.32
CA VAL A 48 -8.35 -4.45 4.90
C VAL A 48 -8.22 -3.43 3.77
N LEU A 49 -9.22 -2.56 3.63
CA LEU A 49 -9.16 -1.42 2.74
C LEU A 49 -8.00 -0.51 3.14
N THR A 50 -7.00 -0.40 2.29
CA THR A 50 -5.69 0.19 2.60
C THR A 50 -5.34 1.29 1.61
N LEU A 51 -5.02 2.48 2.13
CA LEU A 51 -4.46 3.60 1.38
C LEU A 51 -2.93 3.52 1.41
N LEU A 52 -2.32 3.39 0.23
CA LEU A 52 -0.87 3.36 0.02
C LEU A 52 -0.42 4.61 -0.72
N GLN A 53 0.69 5.20 -0.28
CA GLN A 53 1.33 6.32 -0.97
C GLN A 53 2.25 5.78 -2.08
N LYS A 54 2.18 6.33 -3.30
CA LYS A 54 2.97 5.81 -4.43
C LYS A 54 4.47 6.00 -4.27
N GLU A 55 4.86 7.15 -3.71
CA GLU A 55 6.26 7.50 -3.48
C GLU A 55 6.50 7.79 -1.99
N LEU A 56 7.46 7.10 -1.37
CA LEU A 56 7.83 7.30 0.03
C LEU A 56 9.11 8.15 0.13
N ASN A 57 8.98 9.36 0.68
CA ASN A 57 10.08 10.31 0.85
C ASN A 57 10.33 10.58 2.34
N TYR A 58 11.00 9.64 3.01
CA TYR A 58 11.40 9.78 4.42
C TYR A 58 12.92 9.88 4.57
N ALA A 59 13.33 10.56 5.64
CA ALA A 59 14.71 10.64 6.09
C ALA A 59 14.79 10.41 7.60
N VAL A 60 15.81 9.66 8.03
CA VAL A 60 16.13 9.44 9.45
C VAL A 60 17.59 9.86 9.66
N ASN A 61 17.85 10.73 10.63
CA ASN A 61 19.18 11.29 10.90
C ASN A 61 19.86 11.87 9.64
N GLU A 62 19.11 12.66 8.87
CA GLU A 62 19.55 13.30 7.61
C GLU A 62 19.90 12.33 6.45
N LYS A 63 19.73 11.02 6.66
CA LYS A 63 19.89 10.01 5.60
C LYS A 63 18.54 9.70 4.97
N LYS A 64 18.46 9.88 3.64
CA LYS A 64 17.31 9.44 2.86
C LYS A 64 17.19 7.92 2.94
N ILE A 65 15.97 7.45 3.14
CA ILE A 65 15.67 6.02 3.14
C ILE A 65 15.35 5.61 1.70
N GLU A 66 16.04 4.59 1.22
CA GLU A 66 15.88 4.07 -0.14
C GLU A 66 15.31 2.64 -0.15
N ASN A 67 15.44 1.91 0.96
CA ASN A 67 15.00 0.52 1.06
C ASN A 67 13.61 0.45 1.71
N TYR A 68 12.57 0.44 0.88
CA TYR A 68 11.19 0.21 1.32
C TYR A 68 10.70 -1.17 0.93
N LYS A 69 9.98 -1.80 1.86
CA LYS A 69 9.31 -3.08 1.65
C LYS A 69 7.81 -2.97 1.94
N LEU A 70 7.03 -3.75 1.21
CA LEU A 70 5.63 -4.02 1.51
C LEU A 70 5.52 -5.42 2.12
N ALA A 71 5.20 -5.50 3.41
CA ALA A 71 4.91 -6.76 4.09
C ALA A 71 3.46 -7.17 3.80
N ILE A 72 3.27 -8.37 3.29
CA ILE A 72 1.95 -8.93 2.99
C ILE A 72 1.51 -9.82 4.14
N PHE A 73 0.48 -9.40 4.88
CA PHE A 73 -0.07 -10.15 6.00
C PHE A 73 -1.38 -10.83 5.61
N SER A 74 -1.43 -12.16 5.76
CA SER A 74 -2.67 -12.92 5.59
C SER A 74 -3.35 -13.08 6.94
N MET A 75 -4.61 -12.65 7.02
CA MET A 75 -5.49 -12.91 8.15
C MET A 75 -5.93 -14.37 8.17
N THR A 76 -6.10 -14.99 7.00
CA THR A 76 -6.46 -16.40 6.87
C THR A 76 -5.35 -17.34 7.35
N ASP A 77 -4.10 -17.08 6.97
CA ASP A 77 -2.93 -17.89 7.36
C ASP A 77 -2.27 -17.42 8.68
N ASP A 78 -2.79 -16.34 9.28
CA ASP A 78 -2.28 -15.65 10.50
C ASP A 78 -0.75 -15.42 10.49
N LYS A 79 -0.23 -14.93 9.36
CA LYS A 79 1.20 -14.69 9.19
C LYS A 79 1.52 -13.71 8.07
N VAL A 80 2.74 -13.18 8.11
CA VAL A 80 3.36 -12.55 6.93
C VAL A 80 3.69 -13.63 5.91
N ILE A 81 3.18 -13.49 4.69
CA ILE A 81 3.37 -14.46 3.60
C ILE A 81 4.41 -14.00 2.56
N ALA A 82 4.77 -12.71 2.54
CA ALA A 82 5.84 -12.18 1.71
C ALA A 82 6.34 -10.80 2.17
N HIS A 83 7.56 -10.46 1.77
CA HIS A 83 8.08 -9.10 1.76
C HIS A 83 8.41 -8.72 0.32
N LEU A 84 7.71 -7.73 -0.23
CA LEU A 84 7.90 -7.26 -1.59
C LEU A 84 8.70 -5.96 -1.61
N ASP A 85 9.40 -5.71 -2.70
CA ASP A 85 9.90 -4.37 -2.98
C ASP A 85 8.72 -3.40 -3.14
N TYR A 86 8.76 -2.27 -2.43
CA TYR A 86 7.60 -1.38 -2.35
C TYR A 86 7.25 -0.79 -3.72
N ASP A 87 8.23 -0.27 -4.45
CA ASP A 87 8.00 0.40 -5.74
C ASP A 87 7.52 -0.59 -6.80
N LYS A 88 8.04 -1.82 -6.80
CA LYS A 88 7.52 -2.88 -7.66
C LYS A 88 6.07 -3.23 -7.32
N ALA A 89 5.75 -3.40 -6.03
CA ALA A 89 4.40 -3.73 -5.59
C ALA A 89 3.40 -2.62 -5.95
N ILE A 90 3.76 -1.35 -5.77
CA ILE A 90 2.90 -0.22 -6.16
C ILE A 90 2.56 -0.28 -7.66
N LYS A 91 3.54 -0.50 -8.54
CA LYS A 91 3.30 -0.58 -9.99
C LYS A 91 2.31 -1.68 -10.37
N VAL A 92 2.39 -2.83 -9.71
CA VAL A 92 1.45 -3.94 -9.92
C VAL A 92 0.06 -3.56 -9.40
N LEU A 93 -0.01 -3.02 -8.18
CA LEU A 93 -1.25 -2.64 -7.52
C LEU A 93 -2.01 -1.51 -8.24
N GLU A 94 -1.31 -0.59 -8.91
CA GLU A 94 -1.92 0.50 -9.66
C GLU A 94 -2.93 0.03 -10.72
N ASN A 95 -2.70 -1.14 -11.33
CA ASN A 95 -3.58 -1.72 -12.35
C ASN A 95 -4.89 -2.27 -11.75
N ASN A 96 -4.87 -2.64 -10.48
CA ASN A 96 -5.98 -3.31 -9.79
C ASN A 96 -6.56 -2.45 -8.64
N ALA A 97 -6.16 -1.18 -8.55
CA ALA A 97 -6.58 -0.30 -7.48
C ALA A 97 -8.06 0.11 -7.62
N GLN A 98 -8.78 0.10 -6.50
CA GLN A 98 -10.17 0.57 -6.44
C GLN A 98 -10.27 2.08 -6.68
N ALA A 99 -9.26 2.82 -6.23
CA ALA A 99 -9.06 4.23 -6.56
C ALA A 99 -7.57 4.52 -6.77
N ASN A 100 -7.29 5.41 -7.73
CA ASN A 100 -5.94 5.76 -8.13
C ASN A 100 -5.88 7.28 -8.35
N SER A 101 -4.91 7.93 -7.71
CA SER A 101 -4.63 9.37 -7.78
C SER A 101 -3.15 9.59 -8.07
N ASP A 102 -2.73 10.83 -8.25
CA ASP A 102 -1.32 11.13 -8.53
C ASP A 102 -0.38 10.63 -7.42
N ASN A 103 -0.82 10.67 -6.15
CA ASN A 103 0.04 10.39 -5.00
C ASN A 103 -0.31 9.10 -4.24
N TYR A 104 -1.52 8.57 -4.42
CA TYR A 104 -2.04 7.45 -3.62
C TYR A 104 -2.82 6.45 -4.46
N ILE A 105 -2.85 5.21 -3.96
CA ILE A 105 -3.76 4.15 -4.41
C ILE A 105 -4.56 3.63 -3.21
N LEU A 106 -5.79 3.20 -3.46
CA LEU A 106 -6.66 2.54 -2.49
C LEU A 106 -6.92 1.11 -2.96
N VAL A 107 -6.59 0.13 -2.12
CA VAL A 107 -6.66 -1.30 -2.44
C VAL A 107 -7.27 -2.09 -1.29
N GLU A 108 -7.99 -3.15 -1.62
CA GLU A 108 -8.47 -4.15 -0.66
C GLU A 108 -8.34 -5.48 -1.39
N LEU A 109 -7.50 -6.37 -0.86
CA LEU A 109 -7.17 -7.64 -1.52
C LEU A 109 -7.51 -8.81 -0.62
N ASN A 110 -8.14 -9.83 -1.19
CA ASN A 110 -8.31 -11.13 -0.55
C ASN A 110 -7.03 -11.99 -0.70
N LEU A 111 -7.00 -13.17 -0.05
CA LEU A 111 -5.83 -14.04 -0.07
C LEU A 111 -5.37 -14.46 -1.48
N GLU A 112 -6.29 -14.72 -2.41
CA GLU A 112 -5.95 -15.11 -3.78
C GLU A 112 -5.29 -13.95 -4.52
N GLU A 113 -5.82 -12.74 -4.36
CA GLU A 113 -5.27 -11.53 -4.96
C GLU A 113 -3.91 -11.16 -4.36
N LEU A 114 -3.72 -11.35 -3.05
CA LEU A 114 -2.42 -11.19 -2.40
C LEU A 114 -1.39 -12.17 -2.96
N ARG A 115 -1.76 -13.43 -3.21
CA ARG A 115 -0.87 -14.43 -3.82
C ARG A 115 -0.50 -14.06 -5.25
N LYS A 116 -1.47 -13.59 -6.06
CA LYS A 116 -1.20 -13.08 -7.42
C LYS A 116 -0.24 -11.89 -7.40
N LEU A 117 -0.44 -10.93 -6.50
CA LEU A 117 0.48 -9.81 -6.31
C LEU A 117 1.91 -10.30 -6.02
N ILE A 118 2.05 -11.30 -5.15
CA ILE A 118 3.36 -11.88 -4.80
C ILE A 118 4.01 -12.53 -6.03
N ASP A 119 3.25 -13.31 -6.79
CA ASP A 119 3.74 -13.98 -7.99
C ASP A 119 4.15 -12.97 -9.07
N GLU A 120 3.34 -11.93 -9.33
CA GLU A 120 3.65 -10.86 -10.29
C GLU A 120 4.86 -10.01 -9.89
N CYS A 121 5.11 -9.83 -8.59
CA CYS A 121 6.30 -9.11 -8.11
C CYS A 121 7.58 -9.96 -8.15
N ASN A 122 7.44 -11.29 -8.03
CA ASN A 122 8.56 -12.23 -7.99
C ASN A 122 8.90 -12.83 -9.37
N GLY A 123 7.95 -12.86 -10.30
CA GLY A 123 8.17 -13.23 -11.68
C GLY A 123 8.63 -12.04 -12.50
N GLU A 124 9.81 -12.15 -13.14
CA GLU A 124 10.04 -11.40 -14.37
C GLU A 124 9.01 -11.91 -15.40
N LEU A 125 8.23 -10.99 -15.99
CA LEU A 125 7.20 -11.22 -17.01
C LEU A 125 7.51 -12.36 -17.99
#